data_AF-A0A1I8GMA7-F1
#
_entry.id   AF-A0A1I8GMA7-F1
#
_cell.length_a   1.000
_cell.length_b   1.000
_cell.length_c   1.000
_cell.angle_alpha   90.00
_cell.angle_beta   90.00
_cell.angle_gamma   90.00
#
_symmetry.space_group_name_H-M   'P 1'
#
loop_
_entity.id
_entity.type
_entity.pdbx_description
1 polymer ?
#
loop_
_entity_poly.entity_id
_entity_poly.type
_entity_poly.pdbx_seq_one_letter_code
_entity_poly.pdbx_strand_id
1 'polypeptide(L)'
;YNEPEYEGIFRSNSLFTSSNCRKAIQDGRADFTPIFLSEIPLLFRRNHIKLDMALIMVTPPDRHGFCSLGPSVDCTRAAIQNARVIIAQVNPKSPRTRGDAYIHSSHVDCFVHMPENLQEMPARSIDEAEVAIGKQIAQNLVENGATLQMGIGSIPDAARTKDLGVHSEMFSDGIVDLTQTGAITNARKKIKPGKIVSGFVIGSNKVFNFINDNPFVELCDIQFTNRTAIICENPQVTAINSCIEVDLTGQVVSDSIGPRIYSGVGGQIDFIRGAALCTDGRGKPIIALQSATKK
;
A
#
# COMPACT_ATOMS: atom_id res chain seq x y z
N TYR A 1 -5.78 20.33 10.20
CA TYR A 1 -7.14 19.82 10.53
C TYR A 1 -7.21 19.10 11.87
N ASN A 2 -6.15 18.41 12.35
CA ASN A 2 -6.14 17.73 13.66
C ASN A 2 -5.57 18.58 14.82
N GLU A 3 -5.23 19.85 14.60
CA GLU A 3 -4.72 20.71 15.67
C GLU A 3 -5.85 21.12 16.63
N PRO A 4 -5.55 21.42 17.92
CA PRO A 4 -6.57 21.79 18.91
C PRO A 4 -7.46 22.97 18.49
N GLU A 5 -6.92 23.92 17.73
CA GLU A 5 -7.66 25.07 17.20
C GLU A 5 -8.80 24.71 16.22
N TYR A 6 -8.81 23.49 15.68
CA TYR A 6 -9.87 23.00 14.78
C TYR A 6 -10.88 22.07 15.47
N GLU A 7 -10.80 21.94 16.79
CA GLU A 7 -11.75 21.13 17.55
C GLU A 7 -13.19 21.67 17.38
N GLY A 8 -14.14 20.77 17.17
CA GLY A 8 -15.53 21.12 16.83
C GLY A 8 -15.76 21.53 15.37
N ILE A 9 -14.70 21.77 14.58
CA ILE A 9 -14.78 22.05 13.13
C ILE A 9 -14.51 20.77 12.33
N PHE A 10 -13.41 20.09 12.62
CA PHE A 10 -13.05 18.82 11.99
C PHE A 10 -12.93 17.72 13.05
N ARG A 11 -13.53 16.57 12.75
CA ARG A 11 -13.30 15.33 13.50
C ARG A 11 -12.87 14.25 12.52
N SER A 12 -11.59 13.92 12.55
CA SER A 12 -11.03 12.87 11.69
C SER A 12 -11.44 11.51 12.20
N ASN A 13 -11.93 10.64 11.32
CA ASN A 13 -12.03 9.20 11.59
C ASN A 13 -10.99 8.47 10.75
N SER A 14 -9.91 8.05 11.39
CA SER A 14 -8.78 7.40 10.73
C SER A 14 -9.03 5.90 10.61
N LEU A 15 -8.98 5.37 9.38
CA LEU A 15 -9.02 3.93 9.11
C LEU A 15 -7.61 3.29 9.09
N PHE A 16 -6.59 4.15 9.09
CA PHE A 16 -5.17 3.82 9.30
C PHE A 16 -4.46 5.09 9.76
N THR A 17 -3.87 5.09 10.96
CA THR A 17 -3.28 6.31 11.54
C THR A 17 -1.78 6.43 11.28
N SER A 18 -1.28 7.66 11.36
CA SER A 18 0.15 7.96 11.29
C SER A 18 0.47 9.11 12.26
N SER A 19 1.73 9.57 12.29
CA SER A 19 2.20 10.60 13.23
C SER A 19 1.30 11.84 13.30
N ASN A 20 0.71 12.25 12.17
CA ASN A 20 -0.19 13.40 12.06
C ASN A 20 -1.56 13.24 12.77
N CYS A 21 -1.97 12.03 13.12
CA CYS A 21 -3.28 11.74 13.71
C CYS A 21 -3.17 11.13 15.13
N ARG A 22 -2.04 10.47 15.47
CA ARG A 22 -1.85 9.77 16.75
C ARG A 22 -2.22 10.63 17.96
N LYS A 23 -1.68 11.85 18.06
CA LYS A 23 -1.94 12.72 19.20
C LYS A 23 -3.42 13.09 19.33
N ALA A 24 -4.08 13.44 18.22
CA ALA A 24 -5.50 13.76 18.23
C ALA A 24 -6.38 12.58 18.66
N ILE A 25 -6.02 11.36 18.25
CA ILE A 25 -6.71 10.13 18.70
C ILE A 25 -6.51 9.92 20.20
N GLN A 26 -5.28 10.03 20.70
CA GLN A 26 -4.98 9.88 22.13
C GLN A 26 -5.67 10.94 23.00
N ASP A 27 -5.79 12.16 22.48
CA ASP A 27 -6.46 13.27 23.16
C ASP A 27 -8.01 13.19 23.03
N GLY A 28 -8.58 12.21 22.30
CA GLY A 28 -10.03 12.05 22.08
C GLY A 28 -10.66 13.00 21.05
N ARG A 29 -9.84 13.82 20.38
CA ARG A 29 -10.26 14.81 19.36
C ARG A 29 -10.47 14.20 17.98
N ALA A 30 -9.93 13.01 17.72
CA ALA A 30 -10.13 12.22 16.51
C ALA A 30 -10.50 10.77 16.86
N ASP A 31 -11.14 10.08 15.92
CA ASP A 31 -11.54 8.69 16.03
C ASP A 31 -10.59 7.77 15.25
N PHE A 32 -10.56 6.51 15.67
CA PHE A 32 -9.89 5.42 14.95
C PHE A 32 -10.88 4.27 14.78
N THR A 33 -11.08 3.83 13.53
CA THR A 33 -11.93 2.67 13.24
C THR A 33 -11.04 1.51 12.77
N PRO A 34 -10.90 0.42 13.56
CA PRO A 34 -10.14 -0.74 13.14
C PRO A 34 -10.91 -1.48 12.03
N ILE A 35 -10.26 -1.65 10.88
CA ILE A 35 -10.82 -2.34 9.71
C ILE A 35 -9.70 -2.90 8.83
N PHE A 36 -9.93 -4.05 8.19
CA PHE A 36 -9.02 -4.56 7.17
C PHE A 36 -9.00 -3.63 5.96
N LEU A 37 -7.82 -3.42 5.39
CA LEU A 37 -7.70 -2.51 4.25
C LEU A 37 -8.54 -2.99 3.05
N SER A 38 -8.63 -4.31 2.83
CA SER A 38 -9.49 -4.94 1.81
C SER A 38 -10.99 -4.66 1.99
N GLU A 39 -11.43 -4.29 3.19
CA GLU A 39 -12.82 -4.05 3.55
C GLU A 39 -13.22 -2.57 3.53
N ILE A 40 -12.27 -1.63 3.55
CA ILE A 40 -12.58 -0.20 3.46
C ILE A 40 -13.45 0.13 2.23
N PRO A 41 -13.16 -0.39 1.01
CA PRO A 41 -14.04 -0.19 -0.13
C PRO A 41 -15.50 -0.62 0.10
N LEU A 42 -15.75 -1.63 0.93
CA LEU A 42 -17.10 -2.12 1.23
C LEU A 42 -17.89 -1.12 2.07
N LEU A 43 -17.24 -0.33 2.92
CA LEU A 43 -17.92 0.73 3.66
C LEU A 43 -18.63 1.69 2.72
N PHE A 44 -17.97 2.05 1.62
CA PHE A 44 -18.50 2.97 0.62
C PHE A 44 -19.49 2.26 -0.32
N ARG A 45 -19.10 1.12 -0.89
CA ARG A 45 -19.92 0.37 -1.88
C ARG A 45 -21.22 -0.19 -1.33
N ARG A 46 -21.25 -0.54 -0.04
CA ARG A 46 -22.47 -0.99 0.65
C ARG A 46 -23.19 0.14 1.38
N ASN A 47 -22.72 1.37 1.21
CA ASN A 47 -23.30 2.57 1.82
C ASN A 47 -23.42 2.49 3.36
N HIS A 48 -22.46 1.82 4.01
CA HIS A 48 -22.31 1.88 5.47
C HIS A 48 -21.76 3.25 5.90
N ILE A 49 -20.94 3.86 5.04
CA ILE A 49 -20.51 5.26 5.15
C ILE A 49 -20.93 5.96 3.87
N LYS A 50 -21.77 6.99 4.01
CA LYS A 50 -22.12 7.88 2.91
C LYS A 50 -20.99 8.88 2.70
N LEU A 51 -20.45 8.94 1.48
CA LEU A 51 -19.43 9.91 1.10
C LEU A 51 -20.07 11.12 0.42
N ASP A 52 -20.13 12.25 1.11
CA ASP A 52 -20.64 13.48 0.49
C ASP A 52 -19.63 14.10 -0.48
N MET A 53 -18.33 13.92 -0.24
CA MET A 53 -17.25 14.48 -1.06
C MET A 53 -16.00 13.59 -1.04
N ALA A 54 -15.33 13.46 -2.19
CA ALA A 54 -13.98 12.92 -2.32
C ALA A 54 -13.03 14.03 -2.82
N LEU A 55 -11.94 14.24 -2.07
CA LEU A 55 -10.84 15.14 -2.45
C LEU A 55 -9.69 14.28 -2.98
N ILE A 56 -9.33 14.44 -4.25
CA ILE A 56 -8.32 13.61 -4.90
C ILE A 56 -7.28 14.46 -5.62
N MET A 57 -6.11 13.89 -5.88
CA MET A 57 -5.13 14.43 -6.82
C MET A 57 -5.15 13.58 -8.09
N VAL A 58 -5.09 14.23 -9.26
CA VAL A 58 -5.06 13.55 -10.55
C VAL A 58 -4.08 14.20 -11.52
N THR A 59 -3.63 13.44 -12.51
CA THR A 59 -2.95 14.00 -13.68
C THR A 59 -3.90 14.88 -14.51
N PRO A 60 -3.39 15.78 -15.37
CA PRO A 60 -4.19 16.37 -16.44
C PRO A 60 -4.89 15.28 -17.28
N PRO A 61 -6.08 15.56 -17.86
CA PRO A 61 -6.71 14.62 -18.78
C PRO A 61 -5.81 14.40 -20.01
N ASP A 62 -5.77 13.17 -20.53
CA ASP A 62 -5.15 12.88 -21.81
C ASP A 62 -6.06 13.27 -22.99
N ARG A 63 -5.62 12.94 -24.22
CA ARG A 63 -6.38 13.21 -25.46
C ARG A 63 -7.77 12.54 -25.51
N HIS A 64 -8.03 11.57 -24.63
CA HIS A 64 -9.30 10.84 -24.53
C HIS A 64 -10.10 11.27 -23.30
N GLY A 65 -9.69 12.34 -22.61
CA GLY A 65 -10.38 12.86 -21.43
C GLY A 65 -10.07 12.10 -20.14
N PHE A 66 -9.12 11.16 -20.14
CA PHE A 66 -8.80 10.39 -18.93
C PHE A 66 -7.68 11.02 -18.11
N CYS A 67 -7.98 11.25 -16.85
CA CYS A 67 -7.01 11.50 -15.79
C CYS A 67 -6.53 10.17 -15.18
N SER A 68 -5.41 10.20 -14.46
CA SER A 68 -4.96 9.11 -13.58
C SER A 68 -4.90 9.59 -12.13
N LEU A 69 -5.29 8.72 -11.18
CA LEU A 69 -5.16 8.95 -9.72
C LEU A 69 -3.69 9.02 -9.25
N GLY A 70 -2.74 8.69 -10.12
CA GLY A 70 -1.32 8.71 -9.81
C GLY A 70 -0.89 7.60 -8.85
N PRO A 71 -0.11 7.89 -7.80
CA PRO A 71 0.56 6.88 -7.00
C PRO A 71 -0.36 6.11 -6.03
N SER A 72 -1.65 6.45 -5.97
CA SER A 72 -2.59 5.98 -4.95
C SER A 72 -3.95 5.66 -5.60
N VAL A 73 -4.25 4.36 -5.72
CA VAL A 73 -5.54 3.86 -6.22
C VAL A 73 -6.36 3.30 -5.08
N ASP A 74 -5.76 2.36 -4.35
CA ASP A 74 -6.19 1.86 -3.04
C ASP A 74 -7.71 1.90 -2.77
N CYS A 75 -8.11 2.59 -1.71
CA CYS A 75 -9.51 2.86 -1.36
C CYS A 75 -10.05 4.05 -2.16
N THR A 76 -9.18 4.90 -2.71
CA THR A 76 -9.55 6.07 -3.51
C THR A 76 -10.46 5.68 -4.67
N ARG A 77 -10.20 4.54 -5.32
CA ARG A 77 -11.05 3.99 -6.38
C ARG A 77 -12.50 3.78 -5.93
N ALA A 78 -12.69 3.21 -4.74
CA ALA A 78 -14.03 3.03 -4.17
C ALA A 78 -14.64 4.35 -3.72
N ALA A 79 -13.84 5.28 -3.20
CA ALA A 79 -14.32 6.60 -2.79
C ALA A 79 -14.91 7.37 -3.97
N ILE A 80 -14.20 7.47 -5.10
CA ILE A 80 -14.69 8.18 -6.30
C ILE A 80 -15.87 7.49 -6.98
N GLN A 81 -16.10 6.20 -6.73
CA GLN A 81 -17.27 5.48 -7.25
C GLN A 81 -18.55 5.79 -6.46
N ASN A 82 -18.42 6.25 -5.21
CA ASN A 82 -19.55 6.37 -4.27
C ASN A 82 -19.72 7.79 -3.71
N ALA A 83 -18.76 8.68 -3.90
CA ALA A 83 -18.87 10.07 -3.46
C ALA A 83 -19.90 10.83 -4.30
N ARG A 84 -20.70 11.68 -3.63
CA ARG A 84 -21.65 12.57 -4.33
C ARG A 84 -20.97 13.68 -5.12
N VAL A 85 -19.82 14.16 -4.63
CA VAL A 85 -19.03 15.22 -5.26
C VAL A 85 -17.56 14.82 -5.29
N ILE A 86 -16.89 15.01 -6.42
CA ILE A 86 -15.48 14.75 -6.63
C ILE A 86 -14.78 16.07 -6.96
N ILE A 87 -13.86 16.49 -6.09
CA ILE A 87 -12.99 17.64 -6.32
C ILE A 87 -11.58 17.11 -6.58
N ALA A 88 -11.03 17.43 -7.74
CA ALA A 88 -9.73 16.94 -8.16
C ALA A 88 -8.70 18.07 -8.28
N GLN A 89 -7.61 17.98 -7.51
CA GLN A 89 -6.39 18.74 -7.76
C GLN A 89 -5.72 18.20 -9.02
N VAL A 90 -5.66 19.00 -10.08
CA VAL A 90 -4.92 18.66 -11.31
C VAL A 90 -3.45 18.99 -11.11
N ASN A 91 -2.62 17.95 -11.03
CA ASN A 91 -1.19 18.05 -10.84
C ASN A 91 -0.42 17.36 -11.99
N PRO A 92 0.21 18.13 -12.90
CA PRO A 92 1.01 17.56 -14.00
C PRO A 92 2.29 16.84 -13.55
N LYS A 93 2.68 17.00 -12.28
CA LYS A 93 3.85 16.29 -11.70
C LYS A 93 3.49 14.92 -11.12
N SER A 94 2.20 14.59 -11.03
CA SER A 94 1.76 13.26 -10.61
C SER A 94 1.99 12.25 -11.74
N PRO A 95 2.48 11.03 -11.46
CA PRO A 95 2.68 10.03 -12.50
C PRO A 95 1.35 9.58 -13.10
N ARG A 96 1.33 9.28 -14.40
CA ARG A 96 0.19 8.61 -15.04
C ARG A 96 0.31 7.10 -14.84
N THR A 97 -0.16 6.61 -13.70
CA THR A 97 -0.14 5.17 -13.42
C THR A 97 -1.28 4.45 -14.13
N ARG A 98 -1.07 3.17 -14.46
CA ARG A 98 -2.01 2.31 -15.18
C ARG A 98 -2.78 1.41 -14.21
N GLY A 99 -3.73 0.63 -14.73
CA GLY A 99 -4.62 -0.24 -13.96
C GLY A 99 -5.94 0.46 -13.64
N ASP A 100 -6.42 0.29 -12.42
CA ASP A 100 -7.62 0.97 -11.92
C ASP A 100 -7.31 2.40 -11.49
N ALA A 101 -6.35 3.08 -12.12
CA ALA A 101 -6.02 4.47 -11.81
C ALA A 101 -6.79 5.47 -12.69
N TYR A 102 -7.37 5.04 -13.80
CA TYR A 102 -8.03 5.95 -14.75
C TYR A 102 -9.37 6.47 -14.25
N ILE A 103 -9.64 7.76 -14.45
CA ILE A 103 -10.94 8.39 -14.23
C ILE A 103 -11.20 9.35 -15.39
N HIS A 104 -12.35 9.25 -16.05
CA HIS A 104 -12.71 10.19 -17.11
C HIS A 104 -13.11 11.54 -16.51
N SER A 105 -12.71 12.63 -17.15
CA SER A 105 -12.93 14.00 -16.64
C SER A 105 -14.41 14.34 -16.43
N SER A 106 -15.32 13.72 -17.18
CA SER A 106 -16.77 13.90 -17.00
C SER A 106 -17.32 13.39 -15.67
N HIS A 107 -16.54 12.63 -14.90
CA HIS A 107 -16.93 12.18 -13.56
C HIS A 107 -16.46 13.13 -12.45
N VAL A 108 -15.68 14.16 -12.77
CA VAL A 108 -15.15 15.12 -11.79
C VAL A 108 -16.01 16.38 -11.80
N ASP A 109 -16.51 16.77 -10.62
CA ASP A 109 -17.39 17.94 -10.48
C ASP A 109 -16.61 19.26 -10.47
N CYS A 110 -15.40 19.27 -9.91
CA CYS A 110 -14.57 20.47 -9.83
C CYS A 110 -13.08 20.15 -10.01
N PHE A 111 -12.42 20.90 -10.90
CA PHE A 111 -10.98 20.84 -11.09
C PHE A 111 -10.28 22.03 -10.44
N VAL A 112 -9.24 21.77 -9.66
CA VAL A 112 -8.36 22.78 -9.09
C VAL A 112 -6.96 22.61 -9.70
N HIS A 113 -6.54 23.53 -10.57
CA HIS A 113 -5.24 23.45 -11.22
C HIS A 113 -4.14 23.95 -10.29
N MET A 114 -3.43 23.02 -9.66
CA MET A 114 -2.38 23.34 -8.68
C MET A 114 -1.21 22.35 -8.81
N PRO A 115 -0.21 22.69 -9.64
CA PRO A 115 1.02 21.91 -9.76
C PRO A 115 1.81 21.93 -8.45
N GLU A 116 2.14 20.75 -7.95
CA GLU A 116 2.86 20.60 -6.67
C GLU A 116 3.79 19.39 -6.73
N ASN A 117 4.94 19.47 -6.07
CA ASN A 117 5.80 18.29 -5.98
C ASN A 117 5.11 17.23 -5.11
N LEU A 118 5.18 15.97 -5.54
CA LEU A 118 4.68 14.88 -4.70
C LEU A 118 5.48 14.79 -3.41
N GLN A 119 4.80 14.42 -2.33
CA GLN A 119 5.48 14.20 -1.07
C GLN A 119 6.33 12.94 -1.15
N GLU A 120 7.64 13.11 -1.03
CA GLU A 120 8.60 12.02 -1.02
C GLU A 120 8.78 11.47 0.39
N MET A 121 9.00 10.17 0.47
CA MET A 121 9.44 9.48 1.67
C MET A 121 10.75 8.76 1.35
N PRO A 122 11.90 9.40 1.61
CA PRO A 122 13.19 8.81 1.30
C PRO A 122 13.41 7.54 2.13
N ALA A 123 14.21 6.62 1.58
CA ALA A 123 14.63 5.42 2.31
C ALA A 123 15.33 5.82 3.61
N ARG A 124 14.86 5.30 4.74
CA ARG A 124 15.55 5.46 6.02
C ARG A 124 16.83 4.63 6.05
N SER A 125 17.80 5.06 6.84
CA SER A 125 18.95 4.21 7.15
C SER A 125 18.48 2.93 7.83
N ILE A 126 19.01 1.81 7.37
CA ILE A 126 18.80 0.49 7.96
C ILE A 126 19.97 0.16 8.88
N ASP A 127 19.68 -0.43 10.03
CA ASP A 127 20.72 -0.87 10.95
C ASP A 127 21.18 -2.31 10.68
N GLU A 128 22.22 -2.75 11.40
CA GLU A 128 22.80 -4.09 11.23
C GLU A 128 21.80 -5.21 11.50
N ALA A 129 20.86 -5.01 12.44
CA ALA A 129 19.83 -5.99 12.77
C ALA A 129 18.82 -6.11 11.62
N GLU A 130 18.39 -5.01 11.02
CA GLU A 130 17.52 -5.01 9.85
C GLU A 130 18.19 -5.64 8.63
N VAL A 131 19.48 -5.36 8.42
CA VAL A 131 20.27 -6.03 7.38
C VAL A 131 20.33 -7.54 7.63
N ALA A 132 20.56 -7.97 8.88
CA ALA A 132 20.60 -9.38 9.23
C ALA A 132 19.25 -10.08 8.99
N ILE A 133 18.14 -9.46 9.41
CA ILE A 133 16.77 -9.95 9.16
C ILE A 133 16.52 -10.08 7.65
N GLY A 134 16.82 -9.02 6.88
CA GLY A 134 16.65 -9.03 5.43
C GLY A 134 17.44 -10.14 4.74
N LYS A 135 18.69 -10.38 5.17
CA LYS A 135 19.52 -11.49 4.68
C LYS A 135 18.93 -12.85 5.02
N GLN A 136 18.48 -13.05 6.27
CA GLN A 136 17.88 -14.32 6.68
C GLN A 136 16.63 -14.65 5.87
N ILE A 137 15.76 -13.66 5.65
CA ILE A 137 14.55 -13.85 4.84
C ILE A 137 14.91 -14.13 3.38
N ALA A 138 15.79 -13.31 2.78
CA ALA A 138 16.18 -13.48 1.38
C ALA A 138 16.84 -14.84 1.10
N GLN A 139 17.75 -15.28 1.97
CA GLN A 139 18.56 -16.48 1.73
C GLN A 139 17.83 -17.78 2.06
N ASN A 140 16.94 -17.77 3.06
CA ASN A 140 16.31 -18.99 3.57
C ASN A 140 14.85 -19.13 3.16
N LEU A 141 14.15 -18.03 2.86
CA LEU A 141 12.70 -18.04 2.71
C LEU A 141 12.24 -17.57 1.32
N VAL A 142 12.98 -16.71 0.62
CA VAL A 142 12.60 -16.29 -0.74
C VAL A 142 13.12 -17.27 -1.79
N GLU A 143 12.21 -17.90 -2.52
CA GLU A 143 12.53 -18.84 -3.60
C GLU A 143 12.45 -18.20 -4.98
N ASN A 144 13.13 -18.80 -5.97
CA ASN A 144 12.95 -18.42 -7.37
C ASN A 144 11.50 -18.59 -7.80
N GLY A 145 10.96 -17.58 -8.49
CA GLY A 145 9.56 -17.59 -8.89
C GLY A 145 8.55 -17.26 -7.79
N ALA A 146 9.00 -16.81 -6.62
CA ALA A 146 8.12 -16.35 -5.56
C ALA A 146 7.37 -15.07 -5.96
N THR A 147 6.12 -14.94 -5.51
CA THR A 147 5.36 -13.70 -5.63
C THR A 147 5.47 -12.92 -4.33
N LEU A 148 6.15 -11.78 -4.38
CA LEU A 148 6.47 -10.98 -3.20
C LEU A 148 5.33 -10.03 -2.85
N GLN A 149 5.01 -9.99 -1.56
CA GLN A 149 4.42 -8.83 -0.90
C GLN A 149 5.39 -8.35 0.18
N MET A 150 5.64 -7.04 0.21
CA MET A 150 6.48 -6.41 1.23
C MET A 150 6.03 -4.99 1.53
N GLY A 151 6.29 -4.53 2.75
CA GLY A 151 6.04 -3.15 3.14
C GLY A 151 7.20 -2.19 2.85
N ILE A 152 7.24 -1.07 3.59
CA ILE A 152 8.37 -0.11 3.58
C ILE A 152 9.51 -0.71 4.39
N GLY A 153 10.33 -1.52 3.76
CA GLY A 153 11.49 -2.16 4.37
C GLY A 153 12.39 -2.77 3.30
N SER A 154 13.70 -2.75 3.54
CA SER A 154 14.63 -3.32 2.58
C SER A 154 14.69 -4.84 2.72
N ILE A 155 14.68 -5.53 1.57
CA ILE A 155 15.31 -6.84 1.46
C ILE A 155 16.49 -6.64 0.51
N PRO A 156 17.66 -6.22 1.02
CA PRO A 156 18.79 -5.85 0.17
C PRO A 156 19.31 -7.01 -0.67
N ASP A 157 19.06 -8.26 -0.26
CA ASP A 157 19.78 -9.44 -0.76
C ASP A 157 18.92 -10.38 -1.63
N ALA A 158 17.72 -9.96 -2.04
CA ALA A 158 16.89 -10.73 -2.98
C ALA A 158 17.50 -10.83 -4.40
N ALA A 159 18.58 -10.10 -4.69
CA ALA A 159 19.23 -10.05 -6.02
C ALA A 159 19.71 -11.42 -6.55
N ARG A 160 19.88 -12.43 -5.68
CA ARG A 160 20.23 -13.80 -6.11
C ARG A 160 19.03 -14.60 -6.62
N THR A 161 17.82 -14.18 -6.27
CA THR A 161 16.58 -14.84 -6.71
C THR A 161 16.13 -14.30 -8.06
N LYS A 162 15.55 -15.18 -8.87
CA LYS A 162 15.16 -14.89 -10.25
C LYS A 162 13.70 -15.22 -10.48
N ASP A 163 13.14 -14.64 -11.54
CA ASP A 163 11.75 -14.79 -11.96
C ASP A 163 10.72 -14.38 -10.91
N LEU A 164 11.09 -13.46 -10.01
CA LEU A 164 10.20 -12.99 -8.96
C LEU A 164 8.97 -12.30 -9.55
N GLY A 165 7.85 -12.46 -8.87
CA GLY A 165 6.64 -11.68 -9.06
C GLY A 165 6.44 -10.65 -7.94
N VAL A 166 5.61 -9.64 -8.19
CA VAL A 166 5.15 -8.67 -7.19
C VAL A 166 3.63 -8.56 -7.25
N HIS A 167 2.97 -8.91 -6.16
CA HIS A 167 1.56 -8.66 -5.90
C HIS A 167 1.48 -8.19 -4.45
N SER A 168 1.40 -6.88 -4.25
CA SER A 168 1.59 -6.26 -2.94
C SER A 168 0.45 -5.29 -2.63
N GLU A 169 0.32 -4.90 -1.36
CA GLU A 169 -0.51 -3.74 -0.97
C GLU A 169 0.11 -2.46 -1.51
N MET A 170 1.41 -2.32 -1.28
CA MET A 170 2.24 -1.20 -1.68
C MET A 170 3.64 -1.64 -2.08
N PHE A 171 4.37 -0.78 -2.77
CA PHE A 171 5.81 -0.91 -2.90
C PHE A 171 6.52 0.44 -2.90
N SER A 172 7.84 0.39 -2.75
CA SER A 172 8.74 1.54 -2.69
C SER A 172 9.94 1.35 -3.62
N ASP A 173 10.92 2.25 -3.51
CA ASP A 173 12.16 2.28 -4.29
C ASP A 173 12.90 0.92 -4.36
N GLY A 174 12.81 0.08 -3.33
CA GLY A 174 13.48 -1.23 -3.31
C GLY A 174 12.97 -2.21 -4.38
N ILE A 175 11.68 -2.16 -4.73
CA ILE A 175 11.13 -2.95 -5.84
C ILE A 175 11.62 -2.41 -7.19
N VAL A 176 11.85 -1.10 -7.29
CA VAL A 176 12.45 -0.49 -8.49
C VAL A 176 13.88 -1.01 -8.68
N ASP A 177 14.68 -0.99 -7.61
CA ASP A 177 16.04 -1.53 -7.63
C ASP A 177 16.06 -3.01 -8.06
N LEU A 178 15.23 -3.82 -7.42
CA LEU A 178 15.17 -5.25 -7.70
C LEU A 178 14.63 -5.57 -9.10
N THR A 179 13.80 -4.68 -9.66
CA THR A 179 13.38 -4.79 -11.06
C THR A 179 14.54 -4.50 -12.02
N GLN A 180 15.36 -3.48 -11.71
CA GLN A 180 16.49 -3.08 -12.55
C GLN A 180 17.60 -4.13 -12.63
N THR A 181 17.72 -5.01 -11.63
CA THR A 181 18.64 -6.16 -11.69
C THR A 181 18.14 -7.30 -12.58
N GLY A 182 16.88 -7.25 -13.03
CA GLY A 182 16.23 -8.32 -13.79
C GLY A 182 15.68 -9.46 -12.93
N ALA A 183 15.71 -9.34 -11.60
CA ALA A 183 15.18 -10.35 -10.69
C ALA A 183 13.65 -10.44 -10.74
N ILE A 184 12.96 -9.29 -10.87
CA ILE A 184 11.50 -9.23 -11.00
C ILE A 184 11.11 -9.29 -12.48
N THR A 185 10.44 -10.37 -12.87
CA THR A 185 9.92 -10.56 -14.23
C THR A 185 8.39 -10.66 -14.25
N ASN A 186 7.78 -11.04 -13.12
CA ASN A 186 6.35 -11.38 -13.02
C ASN A 186 5.90 -12.51 -13.96
N ALA A 187 6.82 -13.24 -14.60
CA ALA A 187 6.52 -14.22 -15.64
C ALA A 187 5.79 -15.46 -15.11
N ARG A 188 5.98 -15.78 -13.83
CA ARG A 188 5.37 -16.95 -13.18
C ARG A 188 4.06 -16.64 -12.47
N LYS A 189 3.68 -15.37 -12.32
CA LYS A 189 2.41 -15.01 -11.66
C LYS A 189 1.23 -15.57 -12.43
N LYS A 190 0.20 -16.03 -11.70
CA LYS A 190 -1.07 -16.46 -12.29
C LYS A 190 -2.00 -15.27 -12.50
N ILE A 191 -2.02 -14.35 -11.55
CA ILE A 191 -2.81 -13.14 -11.60
C ILE A 191 -1.96 -12.03 -12.21
N LYS A 192 -2.41 -11.45 -13.32
CA LYS A 192 -1.72 -10.35 -14.03
C LYS A 192 -0.25 -10.71 -14.35
N PRO A 193 0.00 -11.79 -15.13
CA PRO A 193 1.36 -12.19 -15.51
C PRO A 193 2.09 -11.04 -16.22
N GLY A 194 3.39 -10.90 -15.96
CA GLY A 194 4.22 -9.85 -16.55
C GLY A 194 3.98 -8.45 -15.97
N LYS A 195 3.23 -8.31 -14.88
CA LYS A 195 2.91 -7.03 -14.23
C LYS A 195 3.25 -7.03 -12.76
N ILE A 196 3.89 -5.96 -12.29
CA ILE A 196 3.87 -5.55 -10.88
C ILE A 196 2.46 -5.07 -10.57
N VAL A 197 1.85 -5.64 -9.53
CA VAL A 197 0.51 -5.27 -9.06
C VAL A 197 0.60 -4.72 -7.66
N SER A 198 -0.01 -3.55 -7.43
CA SER A 198 -0.05 -2.89 -6.13
C SER A 198 -1.30 -2.04 -5.96
N GLY A 199 -1.66 -1.61 -4.75
CA GLY A 199 -2.74 -0.66 -4.50
C GLY A 199 -2.27 0.79 -4.57
N PHE A 200 -1.07 1.03 -4.07
CA PHE A 200 -0.42 2.34 -4.06
C PHE A 200 1.11 2.21 -4.03
N VAL A 201 1.83 3.32 -4.09
CA VAL A 201 3.28 3.38 -3.85
C VAL A 201 3.63 4.47 -2.85
N ILE A 202 4.70 4.25 -2.09
CA ILE A 202 5.31 5.28 -1.24
C ILE A 202 6.82 5.18 -1.41
N GLY A 203 7.49 6.31 -1.67
CA GLY A 203 8.94 6.34 -1.86
C GLY A 203 9.42 7.72 -2.30
N SER A 204 10.53 7.75 -3.03
CA SER A 204 11.07 8.98 -3.59
C SER A 204 10.56 9.22 -5.02
N ASN A 205 11.01 10.30 -5.65
CA ASN A 205 10.82 10.53 -7.08
C ASN A 205 11.25 9.34 -7.96
N LYS A 206 12.13 8.47 -7.46
CA LYS A 206 12.51 7.24 -8.15
C LYS A 206 11.31 6.35 -8.44
N VAL A 207 10.51 6.00 -7.43
CA VAL A 207 9.33 5.15 -7.64
C VAL A 207 8.25 5.87 -8.44
N PHE A 208 8.07 7.18 -8.22
CA PHE A 208 7.10 7.97 -8.99
C PHE A 208 7.44 8.00 -10.48
N ASN A 209 8.71 8.22 -10.84
CA ASN A 209 9.17 8.16 -12.23
C ASN A 209 9.04 6.74 -12.81
N PHE A 210 9.35 5.71 -12.02
CA PHE A 210 9.28 4.32 -12.47
C PHE A 210 7.85 3.88 -12.85
N ILE A 211 6.82 4.35 -12.14
CA ILE A 211 5.42 3.99 -12.41
C ILE A 211 4.75 4.87 -13.47
N ASN A 212 5.37 5.99 -13.84
CA ASN A 212 4.80 6.95 -14.79
C ASN A 212 4.70 6.33 -16.19
N ASP A 213 3.48 6.09 -16.65
CA ASP A 213 3.12 5.48 -17.94
C ASP A 213 3.85 4.15 -18.25
N ASN A 214 4.23 3.41 -17.21
CA ASN A 214 4.96 2.16 -17.35
C ASN A 214 4.01 0.97 -17.52
N PRO A 215 3.99 0.27 -18.69
CA PRO A 215 3.20 -0.95 -18.88
C PRO A 215 3.49 -2.06 -17.87
N PHE A 216 4.66 -2.07 -17.25
CA PHE A 216 5.05 -3.13 -16.32
C PHE A 216 4.35 -3.01 -14.96
N VAL A 217 3.69 -1.89 -14.67
CA VAL A 217 3.06 -1.61 -13.37
C VAL A 217 1.57 -1.34 -13.55
N GLU A 218 0.75 -1.97 -12.72
CA GLU A 218 -0.68 -1.65 -12.59
C GLU A 218 -1.01 -1.41 -11.12
N LEU A 219 -1.56 -0.22 -10.82
CA LEU A 219 -2.18 0.05 -9.54
C LEU A 219 -3.67 -0.28 -9.60
N CYS A 220 -4.14 -1.08 -8.65
CA CYS A 220 -5.47 -1.66 -8.64
C CYS A 220 -6.24 -1.26 -7.38
N ASP A 221 -7.55 -1.42 -7.41
CA ASP A 221 -8.39 -1.32 -6.22
C ASP A 221 -7.86 -2.23 -5.09
N ILE A 222 -7.85 -1.71 -3.87
CA ILE A 222 -7.35 -2.48 -2.73
C ILE A 222 -8.19 -3.73 -2.43
N GLN A 223 -9.49 -3.70 -2.76
CA GLN A 223 -10.33 -4.89 -2.67
C GLN A 223 -9.93 -5.98 -3.68
N PHE A 224 -9.15 -5.66 -4.72
CA PHE A 224 -8.56 -6.66 -5.59
C PHE A 224 -7.19 -7.12 -5.05
N THR A 225 -6.30 -6.17 -4.74
CA THR A 225 -4.92 -6.51 -4.36
C THR A 225 -4.86 -7.26 -3.03
N ASN A 226 -5.68 -6.87 -2.07
CA ASN A 226 -5.67 -7.41 -0.71
C ASN A 226 -6.70 -8.54 -0.52
N ARG A 227 -7.38 -9.00 -1.58
CA ARG A 227 -8.32 -10.11 -1.43
C ARG A 227 -7.56 -11.42 -1.34
N THR A 228 -7.70 -12.12 -0.20
CA THR A 228 -7.07 -13.41 0.05
C THR A 228 -7.24 -14.41 -1.10
N ALA A 229 -8.46 -14.52 -1.64
CA ALA A 229 -8.79 -15.38 -2.78
C ALA A 229 -8.10 -15.02 -4.11
N ILE A 230 -7.55 -13.80 -4.23
CA ILE A 230 -6.72 -13.38 -5.37
C ILE A 230 -5.25 -13.59 -5.05
N ILE A 231 -4.84 -13.25 -3.83
CA ILE A 231 -3.46 -13.41 -3.37
C ILE A 231 -3.03 -14.87 -3.51
N CYS A 232 -3.81 -15.81 -2.96
CA CYS A 232 -3.46 -17.23 -2.89
C CYS A 232 -3.36 -17.96 -4.23
N GLU A 233 -3.81 -17.34 -5.32
CA GLU A 233 -3.73 -17.89 -6.68
C GLU A 233 -2.36 -17.71 -7.32
N ASN A 234 -1.57 -16.74 -6.83
CA ASN A 234 -0.20 -16.56 -7.29
C ASN A 234 0.72 -17.64 -6.69
N PRO A 235 1.78 -18.06 -7.40
CA PRO A 235 2.67 -19.09 -6.87
C PRO A 235 3.54 -18.55 -5.73
N GLN A 236 3.81 -19.40 -4.74
CA GLN A 236 4.80 -19.18 -3.68
C GLN A 236 4.69 -17.77 -3.08
N VAL A 237 3.48 -17.34 -2.75
CA VAL A 237 3.27 -16.01 -2.18
C VAL A 237 4.12 -15.88 -0.93
N THR A 238 5.07 -14.95 -0.95
CA THR A 238 5.96 -14.67 0.17
C THR A 238 5.58 -13.30 0.72
N ALA A 239 4.80 -13.30 1.79
CA ALA A 239 4.25 -12.10 2.42
C ALA A 239 5.09 -11.73 3.63
N ILE A 240 5.79 -10.61 3.57
CA ILE A 240 6.77 -10.19 4.57
C ILE A 240 6.28 -8.89 5.21
N ASN A 241 5.97 -8.97 6.50
CA ASN A 241 5.43 -7.85 7.25
C ASN A 241 6.18 -7.68 8.58
N SER A 242 6.15 -6.46 9.12
CA SER A 242 6.72 -6.15 10.42
C SER A 242 5.64 -6.03 11.49
N CYS A 243 6.04 -6.17 12.75
CA CYS A 243 5.18 -5.95 13.91
C CYS A 243 5.90 -5.11 14.96
N ILE A 244 5.16 -4.74 16.01
CA ILE A 244 5.65 -4.01 17.17
C ILE A 244 6.13 -5.00 18.23
N GLU A 245 5.30 -6.00 18.54
CA GLU A 245 5.60 -7.01 19.55
C GLU A 245 4.94 -8.36 19.20
N VAL A 246 5.53 -9.43 19.72
CA VAL A 246 5.01 -10.81 19.63
C VAL A 246 5.12 -11.44 21.00
N ASP A 247 4.05 -12.06 21.48
CA ASP A 247 4.07 -12.77 22.76
C ASP A 247 4.55 -14.23 22.63
N LEU A 248 4.73 -14.91 23.77
CA LEU A 248 5.22 -16.30 23.80
C LEU A 248 4.26 -17.31 23.18
N THR A 249 2.99 -16.93 22.96
CA THR A 249 1.96 -17.76 22.33
C THR A 249 1.85 -17.50 20.83
N GLY A 250 2.59 -16.53 20.30
CA GLY A 250 2.61 -16.16 18.89
C GLY A 250 1.55 -15.12 18.50
N GLN A 251 0.92 -14.45 19.46
CA GLN A 251 0.06 -13.31 19.13
C GLN A 251 0.93 -12.13 18.66
N VAL A 252 0.53 -11.53 17.54
CA VAL A 252 1.27 -10.45 16.88
C VAL A 252 0.51 -9.14 17.05
N VAL A 253 1.19 -8.11 17.55
CA VAL A 253 0.65 -6.75 17.65
C VAL A 253 1.45 -5.84 16.71
N SER A 254 0.76 -5.16 15.78
CA SER A 254 1.40 -4.33 14.75
C SER A 254 0.87 -2.91 14.67
N ASP A 255 -0.25 -2.62 15.34
CA ASP A 255 -1.03 -1.40 15.16
C ASP A 255 -1.07 -0.49 16.40
N SER A 256 -0.65 -1.01 17.56
CA SER A 256 -0.75 -0.34 18.86
C SER A 256 0.44 -0.64 19.79
N ILE A 257 0.63 0.23 20.79
CA ILE A 257 1.58 0.04 21.90
C ILE A 257 0.80 0.20 23.20
N GLY A 258 0.42 -0.92 23.81
CA GLY A 258 -0.60 -0.94 24.86
C GLY A 258 -1.89 -0.29 24.37
N PRO A 259 -2.51 0.65 25.12
CA PRO A 259 -3.74 1.31 24.67
C PRO A 259 -3.51 2.35 23.56
N ARG A 260 -2.25 2.63 23.19
CA ARG A 260 -1.94 3.71 22.25
C ARG A 260 -1.96 3.22 20.82
N ILE A 261 -2.96 3.63 20.04
CA ILE A 261 -3.00 3.39 18.60
C ILE A 261 -1.80 4.08 17.92
N TYR A 262 -1.03 3.30 17.17
CA TYR A 262 0.19 3.73 16.48
C TYR A 262 0.04 3.74 14.96
N SER A 263 -0.68 2.78 14.38
CA SER A 263 -0.93 2.70 12.94
C SER A 263 -2.34 2.19 12.61
N GLY A 264 -2.49 0.93 12.23
CA GLY A 264 -3.77 0.33 11.91
C GLY A 264 -3.60 -1.10 11.43
N VAL A 265 -4.72 -1.81 11.34
CA VAL A 265 -4.74 -3.22 10.90
C VAL A 265 -4.11 -3.36 9.51
N GLY A 266 -4.46 -2.44 8.58
CA GLY A 266 -3.94 -2.44 7.21
C GLY A 266 -4.29 -3.75 6.49
N GLY A 267 -3.44 -4.15 5.54
CA GLY A 267 -3.56 -5.44 4.85
C GLY A 267 -2.57 -6.51 5.31
N GLN A 268 -1.91 -6.34 6.46
CA GLN A 268 -0.99 -7.36 6.97
C GLN A 268 -1.68 -8.72 7.07
N ILE A 269 -2.86 -8.77 7.69
CA ILE A 269 -3.62 -10.00 7.88
C ILE A 269 -4.11 -10.56 6.53
N ASP A 270 -4.53 -9.69 5.60
CA ASP A 270 -4.93 -10.07 4.25
C ASP A 270 -3.81 -10.88 3.55
N PHE A 271 -2.59 -10.36 3.58
CA PHE A 271 -1.44 -10.98 2.91
C PHE A 271 -0.88 -12.18 3.64
N ILE A 272 -0.79 -12.14 4.97
CA ILE A 272 -0.38 -13.29 5.77
C ILE A 272 -1.35 -14.46 5.58
N ARG A 273 -2.67 -14.18 5.56
CA ARG A 273 -3.67 -15.21 5.29
C ARG A 273 -3.63 -15.68 3.83
N GLY A 274 -3.49 -14.77 2.87
CA GLY A 274 -3.35 -15.10 1.45
C GLY A 274 -2.14 -15.99 1.16
N ALA A 275 -1.01 -15.72 1.81
CA ALA A 275 0.19 -16.56 1.72
C ALA A 275 -0.01 -17.93 2.38
N ALA A 276 -0.61 -17.99 3.57
CA ALA A 276 -0.89 -19.25 4.25
C ALA A 276 -1.87 -20.15 3.45
N LEU A 277 -2.80 -19.54 2.71
CA LEU A 277 -3.78 -20.23 1.88
C LEU A 277 -3.33 -20.46 0.43
N CYS A 278 -2.06 -20.13 0.11
CA CYS A 278 -1.52 -20.23 -1.24
C CYS A 278 -1.81 -21.61 -1.85
N THR A 279 -2.45 -21.61 -3.02
CA THR A 279 -3.03 -22.82 -3.64
C THR A 279 -2.00 -23.87 -4.04
N ASP A 280 -0.75 -23.47 -4.24
CA ASP A 280 0.37 -24.37 -4.52
C ASP A 280 1.00 -24.97 -3.26
N GLY A 281 0.52 -24.61 -2.06
CA GLY A 281 1.01 -25.10 -0.77
C GLY A 281 2.39 -24.59 -0.38
N ARG A 282 2.98 -23.63 -1.11
CA ARG A 282 4.35 -23.13 -0.89
C ARG A 282 4.42 -21.68 -0.44
N GLY A 283 3.29 -21.08 -0.10
CA GLY A 283 3.24 -19.72 0.41
C GLY A 283 3.90 -19.59 1.79
N LYS A 284 4.49 -18.43 2.05
CA LYS A 284 5.29 -18.14 3.24
C LYS A 284 4.81 -16.84 3.90
N PRO A 285 3.95 -16.93 4.93
CA PRO A 285 3.65 -15.80 5.78
C PRO A 285 4.80 -15.53 6.75
N ILE A 286 5.40 -14.33 6.70
CA ILE A 286 6.58 -13.98 7.48
C ILE A 286 6.28 -12.70 8.27
N ILE A 287 6.43 -12.80 9.60
CA ILE A 287 6.45 -11.66 10.51
C ILE A 287 7.89 -11.46 10.98
N ALA A 288 8.39 -10.24 10.79
CA ALA A 288 9.76 -9.87 11.12
C ALA A 288 9.78 -8.71 12.12
N LEU A 289 10.64 -8.81 13.12
CA LEU A 289 10.89 -7.73 14.09
C LEU A 289 12.32 -7.82 14.60
N GLN A 290 12.84 -6.69 15.08
CA GLN A 290 14.03 -6.72 15.93
C GLN A 290 13.65 -7.35 17.27
N SER A 291 14.55 -8.14 17.85
CA SER A 291 14.30 -8.84 19.13
C SER A 291 14.21 -7.89 20.33
N ALA A 292 14.71 -6.65 20.19
CA ALA A 292 14.65 -5.63 21.23
C ALA A 292 14.61 -4.23 20.60
N THR A 293 13.99 -3.28 21.32
CA THR A 293 13.98 -1.85 20.99
C THR A 293 14.54 -1.04 22.17
N LYS A 294 15.20 0.09 21.89
CA LYS A 294 15.63 1.06 22.91
C LYS A 294 14.59 2.16 23.16
N LYS A 295 13.53 2.18 22.36
CA LYS A 295 12.45 3.17 22.41
C LYS A 295 11.40 2.81 23.45
#